data_AF-A0A4R8MJN1-F1
#
_entry.id   AF-A0A4R8MJN1-F1
#
_cell.length_a   1.000
_cell.length_b   1.000
_cell.length_c   1.000
_cell.angle_alpha   90.00
_cell.angle_beta   90.00
_cell.angle_gamma   90.00
#
_symmetry.space_group_name_H-M   'P 1'
#
loop_
_entity.id
_entity.type
_entity.pdbx_description
1 polymer ?
#
loop_
_entity_poly.entity_id
_entity_poly.type
_entity_poly.pdbx_seq_one_letter_code
_entity_poly.pdbx_strand_id
1 'polypeptide(L)' 'MKILPTRTDLSSLNDQQRKAVLSEEKRMLVLAGAGSGKTKTLLNKINYLINDKDADSKYFRANGRTS' A
#
# COMPACT_ATOMS: atom_id res chain seq x y z
N MET A 1 5.33 0.74 17.05
CA MET A 1 4.96 0.84 15.63
C MET A 1 4.50 -0.54 15.18
N LYS A 2 3.22 -0.74 14.83
CA LYS A 2 2.73 -2.06 14.40
C LYS A 2 3.35 -2.37 13.03
N ILE A 3 4.19 -3.40 12.96
CA ILE A 3 4.71 -3.92 11.70
C ILE A 3 3.58 -4.74 11.11
N LEU A 4 2.87 -4.19 10.13
CA LEU A 4 1.96 -4.99 9.32
C LEU A 4 2.84 -5.89 8.45
N PRO A 5 2.65 -7.22 8.47
CA PRO A 5 3.35 -8.10 7.55
C PRO A 5 2.85 -7.81 6.14
N THR A 6 3.51 -6.88 5.45
CA THR A 6 3.24 -6.59 4.04
C THR A 6 4.19 -7.40 3.18
N ARG A 7 3.68 -7.97 2.10
CA ARG A 7 4.46 -8.63 1.04
C ARG A 7 5.29 -7.61 0.26
N THR A 8 4.88 -6.34 0.30
CA THR A 8 5.64 -5.22 -0.24
C THR A 8 6.77 -4.80 0.71
N ASP A 9 8.01 -4.77 0.21
CA ASP A 9 9.16 -4.26 0.95
C ASP A 9 9.16 -2.73 1.01
N LEU A 10 8.92 -2.18 2.21
CA LEU A 10 8.91 -0.74 2.47
C LEU A 10 10.17 -0.27 3.23
N SER A 11 11.16 -1.14 3.46
CA SER A 11 12.36 -0.87 4.26
C SER A 11 13.09 0.40 3.83
N SER A 12 13.15 0.64 2.52
CA SER A 12 13.89 1.72 1.89
C SER A 12 13.11 3.03 1.69
N LEU A 13 11.93 3.15 2.33
CA LEU A 13 11.11 4.36 2.33
C LEU A 13 11.23 5.10 3.67
N ASN A 14 11.17 6.44 3.62
CA ASN A 14 11.03 7.26 4.82
C ASN A 14 9.58 7.25 5.35
N ASP A 15 9.36 7.84 6.52
CA ASP A 15 8.05 7.79 7.19
C ASP A 15 6.91 8.43 6.39
N GLN A 16 7.16 9.54 5.69
CA GLN A 16 6.13 10.18 4.87
C GLN A 16 5.76 9.34 3.64
N GLN A 17 6.77 8.75 2.99
CA GLN A 17 6.56 7.85 1.86
C GLN A 17 5.81 6.58 2.31
N ARG A 18 6.17 5.99 3.45
CA ARG A 18 5.45 4.84 4.04
C ARG A 18 4.01 5.19 4.35
N LYS A 19 3.74 6.34 4.95
CA LYS A 19 2.37 6.83 5.19
C LYS A 19 1.58 6.96 3.88
N ALA A 20 2.19 7.49 2.82
CA ALA A 20 1.55 7.56 1.51
C ALA A 20 1.24 6.15 0.94
N VAL A 21 2.18 5.21 1.05
CA VAL A 21 1.98 3.83 0.59
C VAL A 21 0.86 3.12 1.38
N LEU A 22 0.82 3.29 2.70
CA LEU A 22 -0.12 2.58 3.57
C LEU A 22 -1.49 3.26 3.72
N SER A 23 -1.67 4.48 3.21
CA SER A 23 -2.95 5.20 3.32
C SER A 23 -4.11 4.44 2.67
N GLU A 24 -5.28 4.42 3.31
CA GLU A 24 -6.51 3.82 2.75
C GLU A 24 -7.28 4.76 1.82
N GLU A 25 -6.84 6.02 1.70
CA GLU A 25 -7.50 7.02 0.87
C GLU A 25 -7.45 6.65 -0.62
N LYS A 26 -8.63 6.59 -1.25
CA LYS A 26 -8.75 6.31 -2.70
C LYS A 26 -8.12 7.39 -3.58
N ARG A 27 -8.10 8.64 -3.10
CA ARG A 27 -7.48 9.78 -3.79
C ARG A 27 -6.58 10.50 -2.80
N MET A 28 -5.34 10.77 -3.22
CA MET A 28 -4.35 11.43 -2.38
C MET A 28 -3.56 12.44 -3.20
N LEU A 29 -3.29 13.59 -2.60
CA LEU A 29 -2.34 14.57 -3.09
C LEU A 29 -1.03 14.44 -2.31
N VAL A 30 0.07 14.18 -3.00
CA VAL A 30 1.41 14.16 -2.40
C VAL A 30 2.21 15.31 -2.98
N LEU A 31 2.48 16.33 -2.15
CA LEU A 31 3.35 17.45 -2.51
C LEU A 31 4.79 17.08 -2.19
N ALA A 32 5.67 17.06 -3.19
CA ALA A 32 7.07 16.73 -2.97
C ALA A 32 8.02 17.39 -3.98
N GLY A 33 9.17 17.87 -3.49
CA GLY A 33 10.22 18.50 -4.30
C GLY A 33 10.96 17.54 -5.25
N ALA A 34 11.77 18.06 -6.16
CA ALA A 34 12.59 17.24 -7.06
C ALA A 34 13.49 16.26 -6.26
N GLY A 35 13.71 15.05 -6.79
CA GLY A 35 14.56 14.04 -6.15
C GLY A 35 13.99 13.36 -4.89
N SER A 36 12.80 13.74 -4.41
CA SER A 36 12.19 13.21 -3.18
C SER A 36 11.67 11.76 -3.25
N GLY A 37 11.97 11.04 -4.34
CA GLY A 37 11.54 9.64 -4.53
C GLY A 37 10.07 9.45 -4.90
N LYS A 38 9.39 10.45 -5.50
CA LYS A 38 7.96 10.37 -5.90
C LYS A 38 7.62 9.09 -6.67
N THR A 39 8.39 8.77 -7.70
CA THR A 39 8.20 7.56 -8.52
C THR A 39 8.33 6.29 -7.69
N LYS A 40 9.33 6.22 -6.80
CA LYS A 40 9.55 5.09 -5.91
C LYS A 40 8.37 4.88 -4.96
N THR A 41 7.85 5.95 -4.37
CA THR A 41 6.66 5.92 -3.51
C THR A 41 5.44 5.43 -4.27
N LEU A 42 5.22 5.91 -5.50
CA LEU A 42 4.09 5.50 -6.33
C LEU A 42 4.16 4.01 -6.72
N LEU A 43 5.34 3.53 -7.12
CA LEU A 43 5.54 2.11 -7.45
C LEU A 43 5.28 1.20 -6.26
N ASN A 44 5.77 1.58 -5.07
CA ASN A 44 5.49 0.84 -3.84
C ASN A 44 4.00 0.88 -3.46
N LYS A 45 3.30 1.99 -3.71
CA LYS A 45 1.85 2.08 -3.52
C LYS A 45 1.10 1.09 -4.41
N ILE A 46 1.45 1.02 -5.69
CA ILE A 46 0.85 0.07 -6.63
C ILE A 46 1.13 -1.36 -6.20
N ASN A 47 2.38 -1.67 -5.82
CA ASN A 47 2.77 -2.99 -5.35
C ASN A 47 1.97 -3.42 -4.11
N TYR A 48 1.80 -2.50 -3.15
CA TYR A 48 1.00 -2.72 -1.94
C TYR A 48 -0.48 -2.94 -2.28
N LEU A 49 -1.06 -2.14 -3.17
CA LEU A 49 -2.45 -2.29 -3.56
C LEU A 49 -2.72 -3.66 -4.23
N ILE A 50 -1.79 -4.14 -5.07
CA ILE A 50 -1.94 -5.42 -5.76
C ILE A 50 -1.70 -6.61 -4.82
N ASN A 51 -0.58 -6.61 -4.08
CA ASN A 51 -0.15 -7.81 -3.36
C ASN A 51 -0.71 -7.93 -1.95
N ASP A 52 -1.03 -6.79 -1.33
CA ASP A 52 -1.47 -6.75 0.06
C ASP A 52 -2.98 -6.47 0.12
N LYS A 53 -3.51 -5.52 -0.67
CA LYS A 53 -4.93 -5.14 -0.62
C LYS A 53 -5.84 -5.96 -1.52
N ASP A 54 -5.41 -6.33 -2.73
CA ASP A 54 -6.25 -7.15 -3.62
C ASP A 54 -6.28 -8.63 -3.20
N ALA A 55 -5.25 -9.09 -2.47
CA ALA A 55 -5.28 -10.41 -1.82
C ALA A 55 -6.46 -10.54 -0.83
N ASP A 56 -6.81 -9.48 -0.09
CA ASP A 56 -7.96 -9.47 0.82
C ASP A 56 -9.31 -9.56 0.09
N SER A 57 -9.40 -9.04 -1.15
CA SER A 57 -10.63 -9.09 -1.96
C SER A 57 -11.05 -10.53 -2.30
N LYS A 58 -10.09 -11.45 -2.43
CA LYS A 58 -10.35 -12.86 -2.76
C LYS A 58 -10.77 -13.68 -1.54
N TYR A 59 -10.33 -13.31 -0.34
CA TYR A 59 -10.74 -14.01 0.90
C TYR A 59 -12.16 -13.63 1.36
N PHE A 60 -12.65 -12.42 1.05
CA PHE A 60 -14.00 -12.00 1.44
C PHE A 60 -15.12 -12.64 0.59
N ARG A 61 -14.83 -13.09 -0.64
CA ARG A 61 -15.84 -13.67 -1.56
C ARG A 61 -16.04 -15.18 -1.41
N ALA A 62 -15.25 -15.86 -0.59
CA ALA A 62 -15.29 -17.33 -0.46
C ALA A 62 -16.11 -17.83 0.75
N ASN A 63 -16.52 -16.97 1.69
CA ASN A 63 -17.20 -17.40 2.92
C ASN A 63 -18.68 -16.94 3.03
N GLY A 64 -19.37 -16.79 1.88
CA GLY A 64 -20.73 -16.25 1.85
C GLY A 64 -21.83 -17.17 1.31
N ARG A 65 -21.54 -18.40 0.87
CA ARG A 65 -22.57 -19.37 0.44
C ARG A 65 -22.11 -20.81 0.71
N THR A 66 -22.39 -21.27 1.92
CA THR A 66 -22.58 -22.70 2.20
C THR A 66 -23.87 -22.84 3.00
N SER A 67 -24.74 -23.72 2.50
CA SER A 67 -26.14 -24.01 2.89
C SER A 67 -27.18 -22.98 2.51
#